data_AF-A0A397MDJ8-F1
#
_entry.id   AF-A0A397MDJ8-F1
#
_cell.length_a   1.000
_cell.length_b   1.000
_cell.length_c   1.000
_cell.angle_alpha   90.00
_cell.angle_beta   90.00
_cell.angle_gamma   90.00
#
_symmetry.space_group_name_H-M   'P 1'
#
loop_
_entity.id
_entity.type
_entity.pdbx_description
1 polymer ?
#
loop_
_entity_poly.entity_id
_entity_poly.type
_entity_poly.pdbx_seq_one_letter_code
_entity_poly.pdbx_strand_id
1 'polypeptide(L)'
;MFRQGRWLVCLALVLSGSLLSGCQASSEAIPGPSAPVENGTLVPFVRPLPLVAMTTPMVVEFDLPSPEESASPTLFLGIRVSGEDGLKSLNAGREIRNLGLPTEVTLERLEAQQRIPVPLVRVESVAGTPARIEPIGPAGRVAGGWLDDVDHRSLQSAGLEAPGSHHTQLALAWAQELQPGRYRLSIQILKPDDRLASTQAELLVAYVNKSK
;
A
#
# COMPACT_ATOMS: atom_id res chain seq x y z
N MET A 1 -17.68 86.17 -31.68
CA MET A 1 -18.63 86.72 -30.68
C MET A 1 -19.88 85.87 -30.70
N PHE A 2 -20.26 85.35 -29.52
CA PHE A 2 -21.52 84.66 -29.16
C PHE A 2 -21.92 83.37 -29.90
N ARG A 3 -22.43 82.31 -29.27
CA ARG A 3 -22.38 81.73 -27.92
C ARG A 3 -23.28 80.48 -27.98
N GLN A 4 -22.87 79.40 -27.30
CA GLN A 4 -23.65 78.49 -26.45
C GLN A 4 -25.13 78.20 -26.83
N GLY A 5 -25.63 76.96 -26.82
CA GLY A 5 -25.08 75.71 -26.31
C GLY A 5 -26.21 74.69 -26.05
N ARG A 6 -25.78 73.49 -25.65
CA ARG A 6 -26.37 72.66 -24.58
C ARG A 6 -27.80 72.06 -24.79
N TRP A 7 -27.90 70.75 -25.08
CA TRP A 7 -28.20 69.66 -24.12
C TRP A 7 -28.50 68.31 -24.81
N LEU A 8 -27.98 67.24 -24.20
CA LEU A 8 -28.30 65.84 -24.47
C LEU A 8 -29.73 65.49 -24.04
N VAL A 9 -30.40 64.63 -24.81
CA VAL A 9 -31.22 63.52 -24.28
C VAL A 9 -31.09 62.34 -25.24
N CYS A 10 -30.52 61.24 -24.74
CA CYS A 10 -30.38 59.97 -25.44
C CYS A 10 -31.74 59.31 -25.62
N LEU A 11 -32.03 58.91 -26.85
CA LEU A 11 -33.19 58.12 -27.23
C LEU A 11 -32.81 56.63 -27.30
N ALA A 12 -33.83 55.80 -27.10
CA ALA A 12 -34.02 54.48 -27.69
C ALA A 12 -33.67 53.24 -26.86
N LEU A 13 -34.76 52.69 -26.30
CA LEU A 13 -35.33 51.38 -26.63
C LEU A 13 -34.50 50.12 -26.29
N VAL A 14 -34.91 49.56 -25.15
CA VAL A 14 -34.82 48.16 -24.77
C VAL A 14 -35.58 47.29 -25.79
N LEU A 15 -34.91 46.29 -26.37
CA LEU A 15 -35.53 45.12 -27.02
C LEU A 15 -34.65 43.89 -26.81
N SER A 16 -34.96 43.18 -25.71
CA SER A 16 -35.13 41.73 -25.60
C SER A 16 -34.27 40.81 -26.48
N GLY A 17 -33.09 40.42 -25.97
CA GLY A 17 -32.35 39.24 -26.44
C GLY A 17 -32.36 38.14 -25.38
N SER A 18 -33.14 37.09 -25.61
CA SER A 18 -33.22 35.90 -24.76
C SER A 18 -31.91 35.12 -24.78
N LEU A 19 -31.06 35.31 -23.76
CA LEU A 19 -29.93 34.42 -23.50
C LEU A 19 -30.46 33.17 -22.79
N LEU A 20 -30.39 32.04 -23.49
CA LEU A 20 -30.49 30.71 -22.89
C LEU A 20 -29.33 30.55 -21.90
N SER A 21 -29.56 30.90 -20.64
CA SER A 21 -28.73 30.47 -19.52
C SER A 21 -28.83 28.96 -19.41
N GLY A 22 -27.87 28.26 -20.02
CA GLY A 22 -27.54 26.91 -19.60
C GLY A 22 -27.04 26.97 -18.17
N CYS A 23 -27.88 26.60 -17.21
CA CYS A 23 -27.47 26.27 -15.85
C CYS A 23 -26.56 25.03 -15.93
N GLN A 24 -25.26 25.24 -16.13
CA GLN A 24 -24.28 24.24 -15.72
C GLN A 24 -24.28 24.26 -14.19
N ALA A 25 -25.02 23.32 -13.60
CA ALA A 25 -24.80 22.93 -12.23
C ALA A 25 -23.39 22.37 -12.14
N SER A 26 -22.41 23.22 -11.78
CA SER A 26 -21.14 22.75 -11.24
C SER A 26 -21.47 22.01 -9.95
N SER A 27 -21.69 20.70 -10.09
CA SER A 27 -21.67 19.79 -8.96
C SER A 27 -20.23 19.82 -8.45
N GLU A 28 -20.00 20.62 -7.41
CA GLU A 28 -18.85 20.50 -6.54
C GLU A 28 -18.79 19.02 -6.13
N ALA A 29 -17.86 18.28 -6.73
CA ALA A 29 -17.57 16.93 -6.30
C ALA A 29 -17.06 17.05 -4.86
N ILE A 30 -17.88 16.59 -3.91
CA ILE A 30 -17.42 16.32 -2.55
C ILE A 30 -16.14 15.49 -2.70
N PRO A 31 -14.99 15.91 -2.14
CA PRO A 31 -13.80 15.09 -2.18
C PRO A 31 -14.14 13.77 -1.48
N GLY A 32 -14.26 12.69 -2.25
CA GLY A 32 -14.25 11.35 -1.71
C GLY A 32 -12.91 11.12 -0.98
N PRO A 33 -12.82 10.10 -0.10
CA PRO A 33 -11.56 9.77 0.55
C PRO A 33 -10.47 9.68 -0.50
N SER A 34 -9.41 10.48 -0.31
CA SER A 34 -8.27 10.53 -1.21
C SER A 34 -7.81 9.10 -1.52
N ALA A 35 -7.71 8.76 -2.80
CA ALA A 35 -7.06 7.53 -3.21
C ALA A 35 -5.71 7.44 -2.48
N PRO A 36 -5.31 6.26 -1.96
CA PRO A 36 -4.00 6.11 -1.36
C PRO A 36 -2.96 6.54 -2.38
N VAL A 37 -2.07 7.46 -1.99
CA VAL A 37 -0.93 7.88 -2.80
C VAL A 37 -0.24 6.62 -3.30
N GLU A 38 -0.06 6.46 -4.62
CA GLU A 38 0.82 5.42 -5.17
C GLU A 38 2.23 5.71 -4.66
N ASN A 39 2.56 5.14 -3.50
CA ASN A 39 3.77 5.45 -2.76
C ASN A 39 4.95 4.74 -3.41
N GLY A 40 5.55 5.39 -4.40
CA GLY A 40 6.93 5.18 -4.87
C GLY A 40 7.28 3.78 -5.36
N THR A 41 8.42 3.68 -6.03
CA THR A 41 9.06 2.38 -6.35
C THR A 41 10.18 2.07 -5.37
N LEU A 42 10.33 2.83 -4.28
CA LEU A 42 11.42 2.69 -3.31
C LEU A 42 10.92 2.01 -2.04
N VAL A 43 11.71 1.11 -1.45
CA VAL A 43 11.42 0.50 -0.15
C VAL A 43 11.73 1.48 1.00
N PRO A 44 10.85 1.62 2.01
CA PRO A 44 9.59 0.90 2.18
C PRO A 44 8.44 1.48 1.34
N PHE A 45 7.48 0.62 0.97
CA PHE A 45 6.25 1.05 0.29
C PHE A 45 5.04 0.21 0.71
N VAL A 46 3.85 0.76 0.43
CA VAL A 46 2.57 0.07 0.60
C VAL A 46 1.74 0.10 -0.69
N ARG A 47 0.89 -0.90 -0.88
CA ARG A 47 -0.14 -0.92 -1.94
C ARG A 47 -1.46 -1.47 -1.40
N PRO A 48 -2.62 -0.93 -1.79
CA PRO A 48 -3.91 -1.52 -1.42
C PRO A 48 -3.97 -2.99 -1.83
N LEU A 49 -4.34 -3.88 -0.91
CA LEU A 49 -4.43 -5.31 -1.18
C LEU A 49 -5.74 -5.85 -0.61
N PRO A 50 -6.83 -5.84 -1.40
CA PRO A 50 -8.08 -6.48 -1.00
C PRO A 50 -7.88 -7.96 -0.71
N LEU A 51 -8.35 -8.45 0.45
CA LEU A 51 -8.18 -9.85 0.86
C LEU A 51 -9.25 -10.76 0.24
N VAL A 52 -9.32 -10.76 -1.09
CA VAL A 52 -10.24 -11.58 -1.89
C VAL A 52 -9.45 -12.44 -2.87
N ALA A 53 -10.07 -13.51 -3.38
CA ALA A 53 -9.44 -14.36 -4.39
C ALA A 53 -9.07 -13.55 -5.64
N MET A 54 -7.82 -13.70 -6.10
CA MET A 54 -7.26 -12.99 -7.23
C MET A 54 -7.17 -13.91 -8.45
N THR A 55 -7.70 -13.47 -9.58
CA THR A 55 -7.57 -14.18 -10.87
C THR A 55 -6.21 -13.96 -11.52
N THR A 56 -5.55 -12.85 -11.19
CA THR A 56 -4.22 -12.47 -11.66
C THR A 56 -3.38 -11.95 -10.49
N PRO A 57 -2.09 -12.29 -10.41
CA PRO A 57 -1.22 -11.75 -9.36
C PRO A 57 -1.08 -10.23 -9.47
N MET A 58 -0.97 -9.56 -8.33
CA MET A 58 -0.43 -8.21 -8.26
C MET A 58 1.08 -8.30 -8.43
N VAL A 59 1.62 -7.49 -9.33
CA VAL A 59 3.05 -7.44 -9.64
C VAL A 59 3.56 -6.04 -9.36
N VAL A 60 4.63 -5.93 -8.57
CA VAL A 60 5.26 -4.66 -8.22
C VAL A 60 6.75 -4.76 -8.49
N GLU A 61 7.27 -3.85 -9.32
CA GLU A 61 8.71 -3.64 -9.46
C GLU A 61 9.15 -2.50 -8.55
N PHE A 62 10.28 -2.68 -7.86
CA PHE A 62 10.78 -1.72 -6.90
C PHE A 62 12.31 -1.72 -6.82
N ASP A 63 12.87 -0.60 -6.39
CA ASP A 63 14.26 -0.40 -6.05
C ASP A 63 14.43 -0.60 -4.53
N LEU A 64 15.39 -1.45 -4.17
CA LEU A 64 15.78 -1.76 -2.81
C LEU A 64 17.08 -1.00 -2.49
N PRO A 65 17.05 0.02 -1.63
CA PRO A 65 18.27 0.70 -1.16
C PRO A 65 19.03 -0.18 -0.17
N SER A 66 20.20 0.25 0.30
CA SER A 66 20.82 -0.39 1.48
C SER A 66 19.95 -0.19 2.73
N PRO A 67 19.89 -1.14 3.66
CA PRO A 67 19.15 -0.97 4.91
C PRO A 67 19.77 0.18 5.75
N GLU A 68 18.90 0.93 6.42
CA GLU A 68 19.31 1.93 7.42
C GLU A 68 19.92 1.26 8.66
N GLU A 69 20.57 2.03 9.53
CA GLU A 69 21.23 1.51 10.74
C GLU A 69 20.28 0.75 11.68
N SER A 70 19.02 1.19 11.77
CA SER A 70 17.98 0.54 12.58
C SER A 70 17.37 -0.69 11.92
N ALA A 71 17.63 -0.92 10.63
CA ALA A 71 17.05 -2.01 9.87
C ALA A 71 18.01 -3.21 9.80
N SER A 72 17.44 -4.42 9.82
CA SER A 72 18.15 -5.64 9.44
C SER A 72 18.18 -5.80 7.91
N PRO A 73 19.13 -6.54 7.33
CA PRO A 73 19.16 -6.84 5.90
C PRO A 73 18.12 -7.91 5.49
N THR A 74 17.05 -8.09 6.28
CA THR A 74 15.94 -8.99 5.96
C THR A 74 14.77 -8.16 5.45
N LEU A 75 14.28 -8.51 4.27
CA LEU A 75 13.12 -7.87 3.66
C LEU A 75 11.85 -8.61 4.08
N PHE A 76 10.94 -7.88 4.70
CA PHE A 76 9.57 -8.30 4.98
C PHE A 76 8.73 -8.17 3.70
N LEU A 77 8.08 -9.27 3.31
CA LEU A 77 7.09 -9.31 2.24
C LEU A 77 5.77 -9.78 2.86
N GLY A 78 4.81 -8.88 3.03
CA GLY A 78 3.61 -9.24 3.76
C GLY A 78 2.52 -8.19 3.66
N ILE A 79 1.64 -8.19 4.65
CA ILE A 79 0.54 -7.24 4.72
C ILE A 79 0.61 -6.43 5.99
N ARG A 80 0.06 -5.23 5.95
CA ARG A 80 -0.34 -4.49 7.15
C ARG A 80 -1.84 -4.25 7.14
N VAL A 81 -2.42 -4.22 8.32
CA VAL A 81 -3.86 -4.06 8.54
C VAL A 81 -4.07 -2.92 9.50
N SER A 82 -4.93 -1.98 9.11
CA SER A 82 -5.27 -0.82 9.91
C SER A 82 -6.37 -1.14 10.93
N GLY A 83 -6.36 -0.45 12.06
CA GLY A 83 -7.46 -0.45 13.02
C GLY A 83 -7.67 0.93 13.61
N GLU A 84 -8.85 1.17 14.20
CA GLU A 84 -9.13 2.44 14.90
C GLU A 84 -8.21 2.62 16.14
N ASP A 85 -7.76 1.50 16.71
CA ASP A 85 -6.79 1.44 17.80
C ASP A 85 -5.87 0.22 17.63
N GLY A 86 -4.81 0.16 18.45
CA GLY A 86 -3.84 -0.93 18.40
C GLY A 86 -4.41 -2.32 18.74
N LEU A 87 -5.45 -2.39 19.58
CA LEU A 87 -6.09 -3.67 19.91
C LEU A 87 -6.95 -4.17 18.74
N LYS A 88 -7.67 -3.27 18.06
CA LYS A 88 -8.46 -3.59 16.87
C LYS A 88 -7.58 -4.03 15.71
N SER A 89 -6.48 -3.34 15.43
CA SER A 89 -5.55 -3.78 14.37
C SER A 89 -4.94 -5.14 14.70
N LEU A 90 -4.56 -5.38 15.96
CA LEU A 90 -4.02 -6.66 16.41
C LEU A 90 -5.03 -7.80 16.28
N ASN A 91 -6.29 -7.56 16.67
CA ASN A 91 -7.34 -8.56 16.55
C ASN A 91 -7.63 -8.90 15.09
N ALA A 92 -7.66 -7.91 14.19
CA ALA A 92 -7.81 -8.14 12.76
C ALA A 92 -6.64 -8.97 12.20
N GLY A 93 -5.40 -8.66 12.60
CA GLY A 93 -4.23 -9.44 12.21
C GLY A 93 -4.29 -10.89 12.72
N ARG A 94 -4.69 -11.10 13.99
CA ARG A 94 -4.90 -12.45 14.54
C ARG A 94 -5.99 -13.22 13.83
N GLU A 95 -7.08 -12.55 13.44
CA GLU A 95 -8.16 -13.16 12.68
C GLU A 95 -7.66 -13.65 11.32
N ILE A 96 -6.94 -12.83 10.54
CA ILE A 96 -6.32 -13.26 9.28
C ILE A 96 -5.42 -14.47 9.49
N ARG A 97 -4.57 -14.45 10.52
CA ARG A 97 -3.69 -15.59 10.82
C ARG A 97 -4.47 -16.85 11.15
N ASN A 98 -5.56 -16.74 11.92
CA ASN A 98 -6.36 -17.88 12.35
C ASN A 98 -7.21 -18.46 11.22
N LEU A 99 -7.75 -17.61 10.34
CA LEU A 99 -8.52 -18.04 9.16
C LEU A 99 -7.61 -18.55 8.04
N GLY A 100 -6.34 -18.15 8.06
CA GLY A 100 -5.41 -18.38 6.98
C GLY A 100 -5.60 -17.37 5.86
N LEU A 101 -4.54 -17.19 5.08
CA LEU A 101 -4.53 -16.35 3.88
C LEU A 101 -3.71 -17.07 2.81
N PRO A 102 -4.27 -18.10 2.15
CA PRO A 102 -3.55 -18.87 1.13
C PRO A 102 -3.07 -17.95 0.02
N THR A 103 -1.76 -17.83 -0.11
CA THR A 103 -1.10 -16.84 -0.98
C THR A 103 0.07 -17.48 -1.71
N GLU A 104 0.29 -17.08 -2.97
CA GLU A 104 1.55 -17.29 -3.68
C GLU A 104 2.35 -15.99 -3.67
N VAL A 105 3.59 -16.05 -3.15
CA VAL A 105 4.52 -14.93 -3.07
C VAL A 105 5.84 -15.35 -3.72
N THR A 106 6.27 -14.62 -4.74
CA THR A 106 7.58 -14.84 -5.38
C THR A 106 8.32 -13.52 -5.53
N LEU A 107 9.64 -13.57 -5.37
CA LEU A 107 10.51 -12.42 -5.56
C LEU A 107 11.59 -12.77 -6.58
N GLU A 108 11.83 -11.85 -7.51
CA GLU A 108 12.89 -11.95 -8.51
C GLU A 108 13.79 -10.74 -8.41
N ARG A 109 15.11 -10.93 -8.49
CA ARG A 109 16.04 -9.83 -8.76
C ARG A 109 16.04 -9.55 -10.26
N LEU A 110 15.95 -8.27 -10.60
CA LEU A 110 16.03 -7.80 -11.98
C LEU A 110 17.46 -7.36 -12.27
N GLU A 111 18.13 -8.10 -13.14
CA GLU A 111 19.41 -7.73 -13.73
C GLU A 111 19.22 -7.45 -15.22
N ALA A 112 20.20 -6.82 -15.87
CA ALA A 112 20.05 -6.22 -17.22
C ALA A 112 19.29 -7.08 -18.25
N GLN A 113 19.47 -8.40 -18.24
CA GLN A 113 18.78 -9.32 -19.14
C GLN A 113 18.24 -10.59 -18.45
N GLN A 114 18.25 -10.61 -17.11
CA GLN A 114 17.90 -11.82 -16.35
C GLN A 114 16.96 -11.50 -15.19
N ARG A 115 16.04 -12.44 -14.95
CA ARG A 115 15.24 -12.49 -13.73
C ARG A 115 15.77 -13.64 -12.91
N ILE A 116 16.34 -13.32 -11.76
CA ILE A 116 16.97 -14.31 -10.88
C ILE A 116 16.01 -14.56 -9.72
N PRO A 117 15.45 -15.77 -9.55
CA PRO A 117 14.61 -16.08 -8.42
C PRO A 117 15.34 -15.86 -7.10
N VAL A 118 14.68 -15.17 -6.17
CA VAL A 118 15.18 -14.97 -4.81
C VAL A 118 14.58 -16.04 -3.90
N PRO A 119 15.39 -16.83 -3.17
CA PRO A 119 14.90 -17.75 -2.17
C PRO A 119 14.14 -17.01 -1.06
N LEU A 120 12.95 -17.49 -0.75
CA LEU A 120 12.11 -16.97 0.33
C LEU A 120 12.06 -17.97 1.48
N VAL A 121 11.89 -17.45 2.69
CA VAL A 121 11.75 -18.24 3.91
C VAL A 121 10.55 -17.77 4.71
N ARG A 122 10.08 -18.65 5.61
CA ARG A 122 9.08 -18.33 6.62
C ARG A 122 9.59 -18.60 8.02
N VAL A 123 9.05 -17.90 9.00
CA VAL A 123 9.32 -18.17 10.41
C VAL A 123 8.19 -19.03 10.98
N GLU A 124 8.56 -20.21 11.47
CA GLU A 124 7.68 -21.05 12.25
C GLU A 124 7.96 -20.85 13.73
N SER A 125 6.95 -20.40 14.47
CA SER A 125 7.03 -20.27 15.92
C SER A 125 5.96 -21.13 16.58
N VAL A 126 6.39 -22.13 17.33
CA VAL A 126 5.54 -22.99 18.14
C VAL A 126 5.86 -22.73 19.61
N ALA A 127 4.82 -22.53 20.41
CA ALA A 127 4.96 -22.23 21.84
C ALA A 127 5.85 -23.29 22.53
N GLY A 128 6.85 -22.81 23.28
CA GLY A 128 7.80 -23.66 23.98
C GLY A 128 8.95 -24.19 23.13
N THR A 129 9.08 -23.77 21.86
CA THR A 129 10.23 -24.11 21.00
C THR A 129 10.88 -22.85 20.43
N PRO A 130 12.20 -22.88 20.15
CA PRO A 130 12.84 -21.82 19.38
C PRO A 130 12.19 -21.68 18.00
N ALA A 131 12.02 -20.44 17.53
CA ALA A 131 11.55 -20.18 16.19
C ALA A 131 12.49 -20.81 15.15
N ARG A 132 11.91 -21.35 14.08
CA ARG A 132 12.65 -21.97 12.97
C ARG A 132 12.44 -21.18 11.70
N ILE A 133 13.48 -21.11 10.89
CA ILE A 133 13.43 -20.53 9.56
C ILE A 133 13.31 -21.69 8.58
N GLU A 134 12.20 -21.74 7.85
CA GLU A 134 11.90 -22.81 6.91
C GLU A 134 11.82 -22.25 5.48
N PRO A 135 12.42 -22.92 4.47
CA PRO A 135 12.36 -22.45 3.10
C PRO A 135 10.93 -22.52 2.55
N ILE A 136 10.54 -21.49 1.80
CA ILE A 136 9.32 -21.51 0.98
C ILE A 136 9.68 -22.15 -0.36
N GLY A 137 8.88 -23.12 -0.79
CA GLY A 137 9.09 -23.82 -2.06
C GLY A 137 9.02 -22.89 -3.28
N PRO A 138 9.50 -23.33 -4.46
CA PRO A 138 9.62 -22.48 -5.65
C PRO A 138 8.28 -21.92 -6.18
N ALA A 139 7.15 -22.54 -5.83
CA ALA A 139 5.82 -22.04 -6.15
C ALA A 139 5.39 -20.85 -5.26
N GLY A 140 6.18 -20.48 -4.24
CA GLY A 140 5.88 -19.34 -3.37
C GLY A 140 4.68 -19.53 -2.45
N ARG A 141 4.17 -20.76 -2.30
CA ARG A 141 2.92 -21.03 -1.58
C ARG A 141 3.09 -20.91 -0.07
N VAL A 142 2.24 -20.09 0.54
CA VAL A 142 2.09 -19.95 1.99
C VAL A 142 0.62 -20.04 2.38
N ALA A 143 0.33 -20.70 3.51
CA ALA A 143 -1.04 -20.88 3.98
C ALA A 143 -1.60 -19.62 4.68
N GLY A 144 -0.73 -18.75 5.17
CA GLY A 144 -1.05 -17.52 5.88
C GLY A 144 0.23 -16.88 6.42
N GLY A 145 0.10 -15.67 6.94
CA GLY A 145 1.24 -14.93 7.50
C GLY A 145 1.43 -15.15 8.99
N TRP A 146 2.61 -14.80 9.51
CA TRP A 146 2.88 -14.75 10.95
C TRP A 146 2.98 -13.30 11.41
N LEU A 147 2.65 -13.05 12.68
CA LEU A 147 2.84 -11.73 13.29
C LEU A 147 4.34 -11.45 13.38
N ASP A 148 4.73 -10.30 12.86
CA ASP A 148 6.11 -9.87 12.78
C ASP A 148 6.15 -8.34 12.70
N ASP A 149 7.34 -7.77 12.77
CA ASP A 149 7.51 -6.32 12.84
C ASP A 149 8.56 -5.79 11.86
N VAL A 150 8.34 -4.59 11.34
CA VAL A 150 9.25 -3.91 10.40
C VAL A 150 9.95 -2.73 11.06
N ASP A 151 10.96 -2.18 10.40
CA ASP A 151 11.63 -0.97 10.88
C ASP A 151 10.68 0.25 10.81
N HIS A 152 10.02 0.54 11.93
CA HIS A 152 9.09 1.67 12.05
C HIS A 152 9.73 3.03 11.77
N ARG A 153 11.05 3.18 12.00
CA ARG A 153 11.76 4.43 11.68
C ARG A 153 11.75 4.69 10.18
N SER A 154 12.07 3.68 9.38
CA SER A 154 11.99 3.76 7.91
C SER A 154 10.56 4.07 7.45
N LEU A 155 9.52 3.45 8.06
CA LEU A 155 8.13 3.75 7.72
C LEU A 155 7.74 5.21 8.02
N GLN A 156 8.14 5.73 9.18
CA GLN A 156 7.87 7.11 9.59
C GLN A 156 8.61 8.11 8.69
N SER A 157 9.89 7.87 8.40
CA SER A 157 10.70 8.68 7.47
C SER A 157 10.10 8.73 6.06
N ALA A 158 9.50 7.62 5.60
CA ALA A 158 8.82 7.55 4.31
C ALA A 158 7.38 8.12 4.33
N GLY A 159 6.90 8.62 5.47
CA GLY A 159 5.53 9.13 5.62
C GLY A 159 4.44 8.04 5.55
N LEU A 160 4.82 6.77 5.69
CA LEU A 160 3.91 5.62 5.63
C LEU A 160 3.27 5.29 6.97
N GLU A 161 3.78 5.87 8.05
CA GLU A 161 3.26 5.71 9.40
C GLU A 161 3.13 7.09 10.06
N ALA A 162 1.89 7.52 10.25
CA ALA A 162 1.60 8.79 10.92
C ALA A 162 1.49 8.59 12.44
N PRO A 163 1.79 9.62 13.25
CA PRO A 163 1.50 9.59 14.68
C PRO A 163 0.03 9.23 14.95
N GLY A 164 -0.21 8.24 15.81
CA GLY A 164 -1.56 7.76 16.13
C GLY A 164 -2.18 6.82 15.10
N SER A 165 -1.47 6.47 14.02
CA SER A 165 -1.87 5.35 13.15
C SER A 165 -1.61 4.02 13.86
N HIS A 166 -2.52 3.06 13.66
CA HIS A 166 -2.46 1.76 14.31
C HIS A 166 -2.51 0.65 13.29
N HIS A 167 -1.36 0.01 13.09
CA HIS A 167 -1.20 -1.08 12.15
C HIS A 167 -0.71 -2.34 12.85
N THR A 168 -1.21 -3.49 12.40
CA THR A 168 -0.62 -4.80 12.70
C THR A 168 -0.11 -5.41 11.41
N GLN A 169 1.04 -6.05 11.46
CA GLN A 169 1.74 -6.55 10.29
C GLN A 169 1.77 -8.08 10.34
N LEU A 170 1.62 -8.70 9.17
CA LEU A 170 1.79 -10.14 8.98
C LEU A 170 2.77 -10.39 7.85
N ALA A 171 3.91 -10.98 8.16
CA ALA A 171 4.85 -11.44 7.16
C ALA A 171 4.26 -12.65 6.44
N LEU A 172 4.27 -12.63 5.11
CA LEU A 172 3.97 -13.81 4.29
C LEU A 172 5.27 -14.54 3.92
N ALA A 173 6.35 -13.78 3.72
CA ALA A 173 7.67 -14.29 3.45
C ALA A 173 8.74 -13.30 3.95
N TRP A 174 9.93 -13.84 4.22
CA TRP A 174 11.16 -13.07 4.34
C TRP A 174 12.08 -13.38 3.16
N ALA A 175 12.78 -12.35 2.68
CA ALA A 175 13.97 -12.52 1.84
C ALA A 175 15.19 -12.02 2.61
N GLN A 176 16.19 -12.88 2.78
CA GLN A 176 17.34 -12.61 3.64
C GLN A 176 18.56 -12.16 2.84
N GLU A 177 19.36 -11.28 3.42
CA GLU A 177 20.68 -10.88 2.91
C GLU A 177 20.65 -10.30 1.48
N LEU A 178 19.56 -9.60 1.14
CA LEU A 178 19.41 -8.99 -0.17
C LEU A 178 20.41 -7.87 -0.40
N GLN A 179 20.98 -7.86 -1.60
CA GLN A 179 21.80 -6.76 -2.08
C GLN A 179 20.91 -5.62 -2.59
N PRO A 180 21.34 -4.36 -2.49
CA PRO A 180 20.65 -3.25 -3.15
C PRO A 180 20.49 -3.50 -4.65
N GLY A 181 19.41 -2.97 -5.23
CA GLY A 181 19.11 -3.12 -6.65
C GLY A 181 17.63 -3.19 -6.95
N ARG A 182 17.28 -3.66 -8.14
CA ARG A 182 15.90 -3.72 -8.60
C ARG A 182 15.31 -5.12 -8.45
N TYR A 183 14.07 -5.18 -8.02
CA TYR A 183 13.35 -6.42 -7.76
C TYR A 183 11.93 -6.38 -8.31
N ARG A 184 11.35 -7.57 -8.49
CA ARG A 184 9.98 -7.77 -8.91
C ARG A 184 9.30 -8.73 -7.94
N LEU A 185 8.31 -8.22 -7.23
CA LEU A 185 7.43 -9.00 -6.36
C LEU A 185 6.17 -9.39 -7.14
N SER A 186 5.75 -10.64 -7.00
CA SER A 186 4.44 -11.13 -7.42
C SER A 186 3.71 -11.68 -6.20
N ILE A 187 2.48 -11.24 -5.99
CA ILE A 187 1.62 -11.72 -4.91
C ILE A 187 0.23 -12.08 -5.45
N GLN A 188 -0.27 -13.25 -5.09
CA GLN A 188 -1.62 -13.70 -5.48
C GLN A 188 -2.33 -14.35 -4.29
N ILE A 189 -3.44 -13.77 -3.88
CA ILE A 189 -4.33 -14.39 -2.89
C ILE A 189 -5.19 -15.42 -3.63
N LEU A 190 -5.13 -16.68 -3.18
CA LEU A 190 -5.72 -17.80 -3.91
C LEU A 190 -7.20 -18.01 -3.56
N LYS A 191 -7.47 -18.35 -2.30
CA LYS A 191 -8.80 -18.67 -1.79
C LYS A 191 -8.89 -18.28 -0.32
N PRO A 192 -9.07 -16.99 -0.01
CA PRO A 192 -9.23 -16.53 1.38
C PRO A 192 -10.61 -16.93 1.92
N ASP A 193 -10.78 -16.87 3.23
CA ASP A 193 -12.11 -16.94 3.86
C ASP A 193 -12.88 -15.63 3.55
N ASP A 194 -14.14 -15.75 3.14
CA ASP A 194 -14.96 -14.59 2.71
C ASP A 194 -15.11 -13.53 3.82
N ARG A 195 -14.94 -13.90 5.09
CA ARG A 195 -14.95 -12.95 6.22
C ARG A 195 -13.82 -11.93 6.17
N LEU A 196 -12.74 -12.21 5.43
CA LEU A 196 -11.62 -11.29 5.28
C LEU A 196 -11.88 -10.18 4.26
N ALA A 197 -12.94 -10.27 3.45
CA ALA A 197 -13.18 -9.36 2.33
C ALA A 197 -13.38 -7.89 2.77
N SER A 198 -13.90 -7.65 3.98
CA SER A 198 -14.10 -6.29 4.53
C SER A 198 -12.87 -5.74 5.24
N THR A 199 -11.81 -6.53 5.41
CA THR A 199 -10.60 -6.09 6.12
C THR A 199 -9.79 -5.14 5.26
N GLN A 200 -9.51 -3.95 5.79
CA GLN A 200 -8.64 -2.98 5.13
C GLN A 200 -7.18 -3.40 5.30
N ALA A 201 -6.64 -4.03 4.26
CA ALA A 201 -5.26 -4.48 4.21
C ALA A 201 -4.49 -3.81 3.06
N GLU A 202 -3.19 -3.65 3.30
CA GLU A 202 -2.24 -3.18 2.32
C GLU A 202 -1.08 -4.19 2.24
N LEU A 203 -0.60 -4.46 1.02
CA LEU A 203 0.73 -5.02 0.82
C LEU A 203 1.74 -4.08 1.47
N LEU A 204 2.66 -4.63 2.25
CA LEU A 204 3.78 -3.92 2.85
C LEU A 204 5.07 -4.62 2.43
N VAL A 205 6.00 -3.82 1.90
CA VAL A 205 7.38 -4.23 1.65
C VAL A 205 8.28 -3.26 2.39
N ALA A 206 9.04 -3.78 3.36
CA ALA A 206 9.90 -2.99 4.23
C ALA A 206 11.03 -3.85 4.79
N TYR A 207 12.10 -3.24 5.29
CA TYR A 207 13.09 -3.97 6.06
C TYR A 207 12.55 -4.34 7.45
N VAL A 208 12.92 -5.51 7.93
CA VAL A 208 12.64 -5.96 9.31
C VAL A 208 13.48 -5.14 10.28
N ASN A 209 12.89 -4.77 11.42
CA ASN A 209 13.59 -4.03 12.47
C ASN A 209 14.81 -4.82 12.98
N LYS A 210 15.93 -4.14 13.19
CA LYS A 210 17.10 -4.77 13.79
C LYS A 210 16.81 -5.01 15.27
N SER A 211 16.87 -6.28 15.69
CA SER A 211 16.84 -6.59 17.12
C SER A 211 18.03 -5.91 17.82
N LYS A 212 17.76 -5.28 18.96
CA LYS A 212 18.79 -4.65 19.80
C LYS A 212 19.69 -5.69 20.46
#